data_AF-Q2G004-F1
#
_entry.id   AF-Q2G004-F1
#
_cell.length_a   1.000
_cell.length_b   1.000
_cell.length_c   1.000
_cell.angle_alpha   90.00
_cell.angle_beta   90.00
_cell.angle_gamma   90.00
#
_symmetry.space_group_name_H-M   'P 1'
#
loop_
_entity.id
_entity.type
_entity.pdbx_description
1 polymer ?
#
loop_
_entity_poly.entity_id
_entity_poly.type
_entity_poly.pdbx_seq_one_letter_code
_entity_poly.pdbx_strand_id
1 'polypeptide(L)'
;MNNILLNAINIVITTTFVIFNILITYNKDLDDLCWLLPGIIICGVILIVSFTIAMITKNWLSEILFFINIVLVLYYIYPIFYSFIG
;
A
#
# COMPACT_ATOMS: atom_id res chain seq x y z
N MET A 1 -16.82 0.31 16.31
CA MET A 1 -15.35 0.33 16.53
C MET A 1 -14.95 1.75 16.85
N ASN A 2 -14.16 2.01 17.91
CA ASN A 2 -13.76 3.37 18.26
C ASN A 2 -12.93 3.98 17.11
N ASN A 3 -13.21 5.23 16.71
CA ASN A 3 -12.46 5.93 15.65
C ASN A 3 -10.95 5.92 15.92
N ILE A 4 -10.56 5.95 17.20
CA ILE A 4 -9.16 5.82 17.63
C ILE A 4 -8.54 4.48 17.18
N LEU A 5 -9.29 3.37 17.34
CA LEU A 5 -8.81 2.04 16.95
C LEU A 5 -8.70 1.92 15.42
N LEU A 6 -9.67 2.45 14.68
CA LEU A 6 -9.64 2.49 13.21
C LEU A 6 -8.44 3.27 12.68
N ASN A 7 -8.17 4.44 13.25
CA ASN A 7 -7.00 5.24 12.88
C ASN A 7 -5.70 4.50 13.21
N ALA A 8 -5.60 3.84 14.37
CA ALA A 8 -4.43 3.05 14.74
C ALA A 8 -4.18 1.91 13.74
N ILE A 9 -5.22 1.19 13.32
CA ILE A 9 -5.14 0.15 12.28
C ILE A 9 -4.62 0.74 10.97
N ASN A 10 -5.16 1.89 10.53
CA ASN A 10 -4.74 2.53 9.28
C ASN A 10 -3.26 2.95 9.31
N ILE A 11 -2.78 3.45 10.44
CA ILE A 11 -1.36 3.80 10.65
C ILE A 11 -0.47 2.56 10.57
N VAL A 12 -0.84 1.47 11.24
CA VAL A 12 -0.06 0.21 11.24
C VAL A 12 0.00 -0.38 9.84
N ILE A 13 -1.12 -0.44 9.12
CA ILE A 13 -1.18 -0.94 7.75
C ILE A 13 -0.32 -0.09 6.82
N THR A 14 -0.44 1.24 6.88
CA THR A 14 0.34 2.16 6.04
C THR A 14 1.84 2.01 6.33
N THR A 15 2.24 1.92 7.60
CA THR A 15 3.64 1.72 8.01
C THR A 15 4.19 0.40 7.49
N THR A 16 3.40 -0.67 7.60
CA THR A 16 3.75 -2.00 7.08
C THR A 16 3.91 -1.96 5.56
N PHE A 17 3.06 -1.21 4.87
CA PHE A 17 3.12 -1.07 3.42
C PHE A 17 4.34 -0.28 2.94
N VAL A 18 4.76 0.75 3.69
CA VAL A 18 6.02 1.46 3.44
C VAL A 18 7.19 0.48 3.55
N ILE A 19 7.25 -0.31 4.64
CA ILE A 19 8.32 -1.30 4.84
C ILE A 19 8.31 -2.33 3.70
N PHE A 20 7.13 -2.80 3.30
CA PHE A 20 6.98 -3.72 2.17
C PHE A 20 7.56 -3.13 0.88
N ASN A 21 7.20 -1.90 0.51
CA ASN A 21 7.71 -1.23 -0.69
C ASN A 21 9.24 -1.08 -0.67
N ILE A 22 9.79 -0.73 0.50
CA ILE A 22 11.24 -0.64 0.71
C ILE A 22 11.89 -2.02 0.47
N LEU A 23 11.38 -3.08 1.09
CA LEU A 23 11.92 -4.43 0.97
C LEU A 23 11.95 -4.91 -0.50
N ILE A 24 10.88 -4.68 -1.26
CA ILE A 24 10.82 -5.09 -2.67
C ILE A 24 11.78 -4.26 -3.53
N THR A 25 11.89 -2.95 -3.27
CA THR A 25 12.81 -2.07 -4.00
C THR A 25 14.26 -2.53 -3.88
N TYR A 26 14.67 -2.95 -2.67
CA TYR A 26 16.06 -3.32 -2.40
C TYR A 26 16.38 -4.79 -2.72
N ASN A 27 15.38 -5.67 -2.79
CA ASN A 27 15.55 -7.08 -3.11
C ASN A 27 14.97 -7.37 -4.49
N LYS A 28 15.61 -6.87 -5.55
CA LYS A 28 15.15 -7.02 -6.94
C LYS A 28 14.95 -8.49 -7.36
N ASP A 29 15.76 -9.40 -6.81
CA ASP A 29 15.66 -10.84 -7.06
C ASP A 29 14.35 -11.47 -6.52
N LEU A 30 13.55 -10.74 -5.74
CA LEU A 30 12.21 -11.19 -5.35
C LEU A 30 11.25 -11.27 -6.54
N ASP A 31 11.48 -10.51 -7.61
CA ASP A 31 10.61 -10.57 -8.80
C ASP A 31 10.75 -11.93 -9.51
N ASP A 32 11.96 -12.52 -9.50
CA ASP A 32 12.23 -13.87 -9.99
C ASP A 32 11.50 -14.95 -9.18
N LEU A 33 11.06 -14.63 -7.96
CA LEU A 33 10.30 -15.51 -7.08
C LEU A 33 8.78 -15.37 -7.25
N CYS A 34 8.33 -14.82 -8.39
CA CYS A 34 6.92 -14.58 -8.70
C CYS A 34 6.23 -13.66 -7.67
N TRP A 35 6.98 -12.75 -7.03
CA TRP A 35 6.45 -11.88 -5.98
C TRP A 35 5.50 -10.80 -6.51
N LEU A 36 5.51 -10.55 -7.81
CA LEU A 36 4.70 -9.53 -8.46
C LEU A 36 3.20 -9.68 -8.15
N LEU A 37 2.66 -10.87 -8.39
CA LEU A 37 1.23 -11.16 -8.24
C LEU A 37 0.78 -11.08 -6.76
N PRO A 38 1.47 -11.73 -5.80
CA PRO A 38 1.21 -11.52 -4.37
C PRO A 38 1.25 -10.05 -3.96
N GLY A 39 2.24 -9.28 -4.43
CA GLY A 39 2.35 -7.87 -4.05
C GLY A 39 1.23 -7.00 -4.64
N ILE A 40 0.75 -7.28 -5.87
CA ILE A 40 -0.44 -6.60 -6.42
C ILE A 40 -1.69 -6.90 -5.57
N ILE A 41 -1.86 -8.15 -5.13
CA ILE A 41 -2.98 -8.54 -4.24
C ILE A 41 -2.89 -7.75 -2.93
N ILE A 42 -1.71 -7.69 -2.32
CA ILE A 42 -1.45 -6.92 -1.09
C ILE A 42 -1.80 -5.43 -1.31
N CYS A 43 -1.35 -4.83 -2.41
CA CYS A 43 -1.67 -3.45 -2.78
C CYS A 43 -3.19 -3.22 -2.84
N GLY A 44 -3.93 -4.10 -3.52
CA GLY A 44 -5.39 -4.01 -3.63
C GLY A 44 -6.10 -4.09 -2.27
N VAL A 45 -5.69 -5.04 -1.42
CA VAL A 45 -6.25 -5.19 -0.07
C VAL A 45 -6.01 -3.94 0.78
N ILE A 46 -4.79 -3.40 0.74
CA ILE A 46 -4.43 -2.20 1.52
C ILE A 46 -5.23 -0.99 1.07
N LEU A 47 -5.41 -0.79 -0.24
CA LEU A 47 -6.23 0.30 -0.76
C LEU A 47 -7.68 0.17 -0.33
N ILE A 48 -8.28 -1.03 -0.44
CA ILE A 48 -9.66 -1.27 -0.03
C ILE A 48 -9.84 -0.99 1.46
N VAL A 49 -8.93 -1.50 2.31
CA VAL A 49 -9.02 -1.31 3.77
C VAL A 49 -8.82 0.16 4.14
N SER A 50 -7.78 0.82 3.60
CA SER A 50 -7.48 2.22 3.91
C SER A 50 -8.59 3.15 3.41
N PHE A 51 -9.15 2.90 2.23
CA PHE A 51 -10.31 3.61 1.70
C PHE A 51 -11.55 3.44 2.60
N THR A 52 -11.83 2.20 3.00
CA THR A 52 -12.95 1.89 3.90
C THR A 52 -12.81 2.64 5.23
N ILE A 53 -11.60 2.69 5.80
CA ILE A 53 -11.33 3.42 7.04
C ILE A 53 -11.51 4.94 6.85
N ALA A 54 -11.02 5.50 5.75
CA ALA A 54 -11.21 6.92 5.42
C ALA A 54 -12.69 7.28 5.32
N MET A 55 -13.49 6.45 4.65
CA MET A 55 -14.94 6.66 4.50
C MET A 55 -15.72 6.56 5.81
N ILE A 56 -15.30 5.68 6.73
CA ILE A 56 -15.95 5.51 8.05
C ILE A 56 -15.57 6.66 8.99
N THR A 57 -14.28 6.98 9.09
CA THR A 57 -13.77 7.92 10.09
C THR A 57 -13.91 9.39 9.69
N LYS A 58 -13.96 9.69 8.39
CA LYS A 58 -14.13 11.04 7.80
C LYS A 58 -13.20 12.08 8.44
N ASN A 59 -11.95 11.69 8.66
CA ASN A 59 -10.94 12.56 9.24
C ASN A 59 -9.77 12.77 8.28
N TRP A 60 -9.17 13.96 8.36
CA TRP A 60 -8.02 14.36 7.53
C TRP A 60 -6.86 13.36 7.61
N LEU A 61 -6.61 12.79 8.79
CA LEU A 61 -5.54 11.81 8.98
C LEU A 61 -5.73 10.57 8.10
N SER A 62 -6.92 9.97 8.11
CA SER A 62 -7.18 8.75 7.34
C SER A 62 -7.22 9.01 5.84
N GLU A 63 -7.69 10.18 5.41
CA GLU A 63 -7.63 10.60 4.01
C GLU A 63 -6.18 10.76 3.55
N ILE A 64 -5.32 11.43 4.33
CA ILE A 64 -3.89 11.57 4.02
C ILE A 64 -3.21 10.20 3.95
N LEU A 65 -3.47 9.30 4.91
CA LEU A 65 -2.93 7.94 4.90
C LEU A 65 -3.39 7.16 3.65
N PHE A 66 -4.66 7.32 3.25
CA PHE A 66 -5.16 6.72 2.01
C PHE A 66 -4.42 7.24 0.78
N PHE A 67 -4.20 8.56 0.68
CA PHE A 67 -3.40 9.13 -0.40
C PHE A 67 -1.96 8.62 -0.42
N ILE A 68 -1.31 8.49 0.75
CA ILE A 68 0.03 7.89 0.86
C ILE A 68 0.02 6.46 0.31
N ASN A 69 -0.99 5.65 0.67
CA ASN A 69 -1.13 4.29 0.16
C ASN A 69 -1.32 4.26 -1.37
N ILE A 70 -2.05 5.20 -1.97
CA ILE A 70 -2.14 5.32 -3.43
C ILE A 70 -0.75 5.56 -4.04
N VAL A 71 0.01 6.52 -3.52
CA VAL A 71 1.35 6.84 -4.04
C VAL A 71 2.28 5.62 -3.92
N LEU A 72 2.21 4.89 -2.80
CA LEU A 72 3.00 3.67 -2.60
C LEU A 72 2.60 2.55 -3.56
N VAL A 73 1.31 2.39 -3.89
CA VAL A 73 0.89 1.43 -4.92
C VAL A 73 1.44 1.82 -6.28
N LEU A 74 1.35 3.10 -6.65
CA LEU A 74 1.92 3.59 -7.91
C LEU A 74 3.43 3.34 -7.98
N TYR A 75 4.13 3.54 -6.88
CA TYR A 75 5.55 3.25 -6.76
C TYR A 75 5.85 1.75 -6.91
N TYR A 76 5.03 0.87 -6.31
CA TYR A 76 5.17 -0.58 -6.46
C TYR A 76 4.98 -1.06 -7.89
N ILE A 77 3.98 -0.55 -8.61
CA ILE A 77 3.66 -0.99 -9.98
C ILE A 77 4.51 -0.30 -11.05
N TYR A 78 5.15 0.83 -10.73
CA TYR A 78 5.95 1.60 -11.68
C TYR A 78 7.00 0.76 -12.45
N PRO A 79 7.80 -0.12 -11.80
CA PRO A 79 8.77 -0.96 -12.51
C PRO A 79 8.14 -1.85 -13.60
N ILE A 80 6.91 -2.31 -13.38
CA ILE A 80 6.15 -3.13 -14.34
C ILE A 80 5.97 -2.35 -15.65
N PHE A 81 5.61 -1.08 -15.57
CA PHE A 81 5.43 -0.25 -16.76
C PHE A 81 6.75 0.00 -17.49
N TYR A 82 7.87 0.11 -16.77
CA TYR A 82 9.18 0.27 -17.39
C TYR A 82 9.62 -0.99 -18.15
N SER A 83 9.33 -2.18 -17.62
CA SER A 83 9.65 -3.44 -18.32
C SER A 83 8.77 -3.70 -19.54
N PHE A 84 7.59 -3.07 -19.66
CA PHE A 84 6.75 -3.18 -20.85
C PHE A 84 7.08 -2.17 -21.94
N ILE A 85 7.76 -1.06 -21.62
CA ILE A 85 8.08 0.02 -22.55
C ILE A 85 9.54 -0.07 -23.06
N GLY A 86 10.44 -0.71 -22.30
CA GLY A 86 11.84 -0.94 -22.68
C GLY A 86 12.04 -2.21 -23.50
#